data_AF-A0A7W9PHI3-F1
#
_entry.id   AF-A0A7W9PHI3-F1
#
_cell.length_a   1.000
_cell.length_b   1.000
_cell.length_c   1.000
_cell.angle_alpha   90.00
_cell.angle_beta   90.00
_cell.angle_gamma   90.00
#
_symmetry.space_group_name_H-M   'P 1'
#
loop_
_entity.id
_entity.type
_entity.pdbx_description
1 polymer ?
#
loop_
_entity_poly.entity_id
_entity_poly.type
_entity_poly.pdbx_seq_one_letter_code
_entity_poly.pdbx_strand_id
1 'polypeptide(L)'
;MDDVLLPVRPTGSSVDAMLPSHHFSDPLPGPSGDTAAFADSSDRLVRHLFDVGLQLHTLRAVFDSPDATNADIRAAGETVGSLLDDLDMLIRDAGLAMLAMSKNRTTATSNGDHRRRRRRPYGHR
;
A
#
# COMPACT_ATOMS: atom_id res chain seq x y z
N MET A 1 62.42 22.61 -36.00
CA MET A 1 62.64 22.31 -37.42
C MET A 1 61.74 21.13 -37.73
N ASP A 2 60.42 21.30 -37.59
CA ASP A 2 59.42 21.58 -38.65
C ASP A 2 58.61 20.25 -38.76
N ASP A 3 57.29 20.17 -38.88
CA ASP A 3 56.35 21.02 -39.59
C ASP A 3 54.97 21.02 -38.91
N VAL A 4 54.39 22.21 -38.92
CA VAL A 4 53.04 22.55 -38.47
C VAL A 4 52.04 22.16 -39.56
N LEU A 5 51.15 21.22 -39.27
CA LEU A 5 49.98 20.94 -40.09
C LEU A 5 48.85 21.93 -39.76
N LEU A 6 48.47 22.74 -40.74
CA LEU A 6 47.13 23.32 -40.87
C LEU A 6 46.46 22.69 -42.11
N PRO A 7 45.13 22.82 -42.36
CA PRO A 7 44.02 23.33 -41.55
C PRO A 7 42.81 22.35 -41.56
N VAL A 8 41.68 22.69 -40.92
CA VAL A 8 40.29 22.65 -41.46
C VAL A 8 39.31 23.05 -40.35
N ARG A 9 38.68 24.22 -40.51
CA ARG A 9 37.28 24.48 -40.12
C ARG A 9 36.46 24.23 -41.40
N PRO A 10 35.18 23.80 -41.38
CA PRO A 10 34.08 24.31 -40.55
C PRO A 10 33.18 23.15 -40.04
N THR A 11 32.13 23.28 -39.23
CA THR A 11 30.83 23.94 -39.44
C THR A 11 30.03 23.77 -38.15
N GLY A 12 29.16 24.74 -37.86
CA GLY A 12 28.35 24.73 -36.65
C GLY A 12 27.42 23.53 -36.49
N SER A 13 27.05 23.27 -35.25
CA SER A 13 25.78 22.65 -34.92
C SER A 13 25.34 23.19 -33.56
N SER A 14 24.57 24.26 -33.64
CA SER A 14 23.68 24.68 -32.57
C SER A 14 22.51 23.69 -32.57
N VAL A 15 22.62 22.63 -31.78
CA VAL A 15 21.46 22.03 -31.12
C VAL A 15 21.88 21.76 -29.69
N ASP A 16 21.67 22.80 -28.90
CA ASP A 16 21.26 22.74 -27.52
C ASP A 16 20.70 21.35 -27.20
N ALA A 17 21.54 20.52 -26.59
CA ALA A 17 21.16 19.23 -26.06
C ALA A 17 20.30 19.50 -24.84
N MET A 18 19.06 19.90 -25.10
CA MET A 18 17.97 20.02 -24.15
C MET A 18 17.58 18.58 -23.78
N LEU A 19 18.46 17.92 -23.03
CA LEU A 19 18.12 16.74 -22.26
C LEU A 19 16.95 17.15 -21.38
N PRO A 20 15.77 16.49 -21.50
CA PRO A 20 14.72 16.71 -20.52
C PRO A 20 15.33 16.35 -19.17
N SER A 21 15.47 17.35 -18.32
CA SER A 21 15.82 17.14 -16.92
C SER A 21 14.88 16.06 -16.42
N HIS A 22 15.45 14.92 -16.02
CA HIS A 22 14.73 13.90 -15.28
C HIS A 22 14.13 14.61 -14.07
N HIS A 23 12.86 14.99 -14.18
CA HIS A 23 12.03 15.40 -13.08
C HIS A 23 12.07 14.23 -12.11
N PHE A 24 12.94 14.37 -11.13
CA PHE A 24 13.08 13.49 -10.00
C PHE A 24 11.68 13.38 -9.40
N SER A 25 11.15 12.17 -9.49
CA SER A 25 9.85 11.70 -9.02
C SER A 25 9.06 12.73 -8.23
N ASP A 26 8.05 13.32 -8.87
CA ASP A 26 6.95 13.92 -8.14
C ASP A 26 6.42 12.82 -7.20
N PRO A 27 6.39 13.01 -5.87
CA PRO A 27 5.89 11.99 -4.96
C PRO A 27 4.44 11.75 -5.36
N LEU A 28 4.14 10.55 -5.86
CA LEU A 28 2.77 10.13 -6.09
C LEU A 28 1.95 10.53 -4.86
N PRO A 29 0.81 11.23 -5.01
CA PRO A 29 -0.01 11.60 -3.88
C PRO A 29 -0.27 10.32 -3.08
N GLY A 30 0.21 10.30 -1.83
CA GLY A 30 0.05 9.15 -0.95
C GLY A 30 -1.42 8.76 -0.84
N PRO A 31 -1.73 7.51 -0.50
CA PRO A 31 -3.11 7.06 -0.37
C PRO A 31 -3.85 8.03 0.54
N SER A 32 -4.88 8.70 0.01
CA SER A 32 -5.61 9.75 0.73
C SER A 32 -6.76 9.16 1.54
N GLY A 33 -6.99 9.67 2.75
CA GLY A 33 -8.16 9.35 3.57
C GLY A 33 -8.34 7.85 3.79
N ASP A 34 -9.50 7.31 3.39
CA ASP A 34 -9.89 5.92 3.61
C ASP A 34 -8.93 4.88 3.00
N THR A 35 -8.23 5.22 1.91
CA THR A 35 -7.23 4.32 1.33
C THR A 35 -6.00 4.20 2.23
N ALA A 36 -5.60 5.27 2.90
CA ALA A 36 -4.52 5.26 3.88
C ALA A 36 -4.91 4.46 5.12
N ALA A 37 -6.13 4.69 5.62
CA ALA A 37 -6.67 3.95 6.76
C ALA A 37 -6.79 2.45 6.46
N PHE A 38 -7.26 2.07 5.27
CA PHE A 38 -7.31 0.67 4.85
C PHE A 38 -5.91 0.05 4.74
N ALA A 39 -4.93 0.79 4.19
CA ALA A 39 -3.55 0.32 4.09
C ALA A 39 -2.92 0.10 5.48
N ASP A 40 -3.11 1.03 6.42
CA ASP A 40 -2.63 0.90 7.81
C ASP A 40 -3.30 -0.29 8.52
N SER A 41 -4.63 -0.42 8.46
CA SER A 41 -5.33 -1.57 9.05
C SER A 41 -4.90 -2.90 8.42
N SER A 42 -4.64 -2.92 7.10
CA SER A 42 -4.17 -4.13 6.41
C SER A 42 -2.74 -4.50 6.79
N ASP A 43 -1.85 -3.51 6.91
CA ASP A 43 -0.47 -3.74 7.38
C ASP A 43 -0.45 -4.33 8.79
N ARG A 44 -1.24 -3.74 9.71
CA ARG A 44 -1.38 -4.23 11.08
C ARG A 44 -1.91 -5.67 11.13
N LEU A 45 -2.95 -5.98 10.34
CA LEU A 45 -3.49 -7.33 10.25
C LEU A 45 -2.43 -8.32 9.77
N VAL A 46 -1.68 -7.99 8.70
CA VAL A 46 -0.65 -8.88 8.17
C VAL A 46 0.47 -9.09 9.17
N ARG A 47 1.01 -8.02 9.76
CA ARG A 47 2.03 -8.12 10.82
C ARG A 47 1.55 -9.00 11.97
N HIS A 48 0.33 -8.80 12.44
CA HIS A 48 -0.20 -9.56 13.55
C HIS A 48 -0.45 -11.03 13.19
N LEU A 49 -0.88 -11.35 11.97
CA LEU A 49 -0.98 -12.73 11.50
C LEU A 49 0.38 -13.45 11.53
N PHE A 50 1.45 -12.75 11.14
CA PHE A 50 2.81 -13.29 11.27
C PHE A 50 3.21 -13.50 12.73
N ASP A 51 2.95 -12.51 13.59
CA ASP A 51 3.27 -12.60 15.02
C ASP A 51 2.50 -13.75 15.71
N VAL A 52 1.19 -13.88 15.42
CA VAL A 52 0.34 -14.98 15.90
C VAL A 52 0.88 -16.32 15.40
N GLY A 53 1.24 -16.43 14.12
CA GLY A 53 1.83 -17.65 13.58
C GLY A 53 3.11 -18.07 14.30
N LEU A 54 3.97 -17.11 14.64
CA LEU A 54 5.18 -17.36 15.41
C LEU A 54 4.86 -17.78 16.86
N GLN A 55 3.92 -17.12 17.52
CA GLN A 55 3.51 -17.47 18.88
C GLN A 55 2.88 -18.86 18.95
N LEU A 56 2.01 -19.22 18.00
CA LEU A 56 1.42 -20.56 17.90
C LEU A 56 2.50 -21.62 17.65
N HIS A 57 3.53 -21.31 16.87
CA HIS A 57 4.67 -22.21 16.68
C HIS A 57 5.42 -22.46 18.00
N THR A 58 5.59 -21.43 18.83
CA THR A 58 6.18 -21.59 20.18
C THR A 58 5.27 -22.39 21.11
N LEU A 59 3.96 -22.10 21.12
CA LEU A 59 3.00 -22.81 21.96
C LEU A 59 2.89 -24.30 21.61
N ARG A 60 3.11 -24.65 20.33
CA ARG A 60 3.19 -26.06 19.91
C ARG A 60 4.22 -26.85 20.72
N ALA A 61 5.36 -26.25 21.08
CA ALA A 61 6.36 -26.94 21.91
C ALA A 61 5.84 -27.28 23.31
N VAL A 62 4.89 -26.50 23.85
CA VAL A 62 4.22 -26.79 25.13
C VAL A 62 3.28 -27.98 24.97
N PHE A 63 2.49 -28.02 23.90
CA PHE A 63 1.56 -29.13 23.65
C PHE A 63 2.25 -30.44 23.25
N ASP A 64 3.40 -30.36 22.56
CA ASP A 64 4.19 -31.52 22.12
C ASP A 64 5.11 -32.06 23.24
N SER A 65 5.24 -31.34 24.37
CA SER A 65 6.11 -31.75 25.48
C SER A 65 5.46 -32.85 26.33
N PRO A 66 6.12 -34.02 26.50
CA PRO A 66 5.61 -35.11 27.34
C PRO A 66 5.60 -34.76 28.84
N ASP A 67 6.36 -33.74 29.24
CA ASP A 67 6.46 -33.26 30.62
C ASP A 67 5.53 -32.06 30.91
N ALA A 68 4.73 -31.63 29.93
CA ALA A 68 3.82 -30.50 30.11
C ALA A 68 2.76 -30.82 31.17
N THR A 69 2.61 -29.91 32.13
CA THR A 69 1.58 -30.05 33.15
C THR A 69 0.22 -29.61 32.62
N ASN A 70 -0.86 -30.05 33.28
CA ASN A 70 -2.20 -29.54 32.98
C ASN A 70 -2.32 -28.02 33.14
N ALA A 71 -1.50 -27.41 34.01
CA ALA A 71 -1.46 -25.96 34.18
C ALA A 71 -0.83 -25.28 32.94
N ASP A 72 0.24 -25.84 32.41
CA ASP A 72 0.92 -25.32 31.21
C ASP A 72 0.00 -25.38 29.98
N ILE A 73 -0.71 -26.49 29.81
CA ILE A 73 -1.68 -26.67 28.71
C ILE A 73 -2.83 -25.66 28.82
N ARG A 74 -3.33 -25.39 30.03
CA ARG A 74 -4.38 -24.39 30.26
C ARG A 74 -3.89 -22.98 29.96
N ALA A 75 -2.71 -22.60 30.47
CA ALA A 75 -2.12 -21.29 30.20
C ALA A 75 -1.84 -21.09 28.70
N ALA A 76 -1.38 -22.14 28.01
CA ALA A 76 -1.23 -22.12 26.55
C ALA A 76 -2.58 -21.92 25.86
N GLY A 77 -3.64 -22.61 26.31
CA GLY A 77 -5.00 -22.44 25.80
C GLY A 77 -5.56 -21.03 26.00
N GLU A 78 -5.36 -20.42 27.16
CA GLU A 78 -5.73 -19.02 27.44
C GLU A 78 -4.99 -18.05 26.52
N THR A 79 -3.71 -18.31 26.27
CA THR A 79 -2.91 -17.53 25.32
C THR A 79 -3.47 -17.63 23.90
N VAL A 80 -3.83 -18.84 23.44
CA VAL A 80 -4.48 -19.02 22.14
C VAL A 80 -5.81 -18.25 22.08
N GLY A 81 -6.62 -18.29 23.13
CA GLY A 81 -7.87 -17.53 23.22
C GLY A 81 -7.65 -16.04 23.02
N SER A 82 -6.71 -15.45 23.76
CA SER A 82 -6.36 -14.03 23.63
C SER A 82 -5.89 -13.67 22.22
N LEU A 83 -5.10 -14.52 21.58
CA LEU A 83 -4.62 -14.28 20.21
C LEU A 83 -5.75 -14.29 19.18
N LEU A 84 -6.76 -15.14 19.37
CA LEU A 84 -7.92 -15.18 18.49
C LEU A 84 -8.82 -13.95 18.68
N ASP A 85 -8.97 -13.48 19.91
CA ASP A 85 -9.71 -12.25 20.21
C ASP A 85 -9.05 -11.02 19.58
N ASP A 86 -7.72 -10.90 19.68
CA ASP A 86 -6.95 -9.84 19.03
C ASP A 86 -7.09 -9.89 17.50
N LEU A 87 -7.07 -11.10 16.93
CA LEU A 87 -7.25 -11.29 15.50
C LEU A 87 -8.67 -10.89 15.03
N ASP A 88 -9.73 -11.20 15.78
CA ASP A 88 -11.10 -10.73 15.44
C ASP A 88 -11.17 -9.21 15.36
N MET A 89 -10.56 -8.51 16.33
CA MET A 89 -10.52 -7.06 16.36
C MET A 89 -9.82 -6.49 15.11
N LEU A 90 -8.66 -7.03 14.73
CA LEU A 90 -7.93 -6.56 13.56
C LEU A 90 -8.65 -6.85 12.24
N ILE A 91 -9.28 -8.02 12.11
CA ILE A 91 -10.09 -8.36 10.94
C ILE A 91 -11.27 -7.40 10.82
N ARG A 92 -11.93 -7.10 11.95
CA ARG A 92 -13.03 -6.13 12.00
C ARG A 92 -12.58 -4.74 11.58
N ASP A 93 -11.44 -4.26 12.09
CA ASP A 93 -10.91 -2.94 11.77
C ASP A 93 -10.53 -2.81 10.29
N ALA A 94 -9.85 -3.83 9.73
CA ALA A 94 -9.53 -3.88 8.31
C ALA A 94 -10.79 -3.95 7.44
N GLY A 95 -11.80 -4.71 7.86
CA GLY A 95 -13.10 -4.80 7.19
C GLY A 95 -13.85 -3.47 7.20
N LEU A 96 -13.89 -2.77 8.33
CA LEU A 96 -14.52 -1.44 8.45
C LEU A 96 -13.81 -0.41 7.57
N ALA A 97 -12.48 -0.42 7.55
CA ALA A 97 -11.72 0.46 6.67
C ALA A 97 -11.98 0.18 5.18
N MET A 98 -12.09 -1.11 4.81
CA MET A 98 -12.45 -1.51 3.44
C MET A 98 -13.86 -1.03 3.06
N LEU A 99 -14.83 -1.15 3.97
CA LEU A 99 -16.20 -0.68 3.75
C LEU A 99 -16.27 0.84 3.57
N ALA A 100 -15.52 1.60 4.38
CA ALA A 100 -15.41 3.05 4.24
C ALA A 100 -14.87 3.44 2.85
N MET A 101 -13.75 2.84 2.45
CA MET A 101 -13.15 3.04 1.13
C MET A 101 -14.12 2.70 -0.02
N SER A 102 -14.86 1.59 0.10
CA SER A 102 -15.85 1.15 -0.90
C SER A 102 -17.03 2.12 -1.04
N LYS A 103 -17.54 2.62 0.10
CA LYS A 103 -18.61 3.62 0.13
C LYS A 103 -18.20 4.90 -0.60
N ASN A 104 -16.99 5.39 -0.34
CA ASN A 104 -16.48 6.59 -1.00
C ASN A 104 -16.29 6.39 -2.50
N ARG A 105 -15.82 5.22 -2.95
CA ARG A 105 -15.73 4.89 -4.38
C ARG A 105 -17.10 4.92 -5.08
N THR A 106 -18.14 4.41 -4.42
CA THR A 106 -19.51 4.38 -4.97
C THR A 106 -20.14 5.78 -5.06
N THR A 107 -19.85 6.67 -4.12
CA THR A 107 -20.33 8.07 -4.18
C THR A 107 -19.59 8.90 -5.24
N ALA A 108 -18.31 8.62 -5.49
CA ALA A 108 -17.54 9.31 -6.52
C ALA A 108 -18.04 8.99 -7.93
N THR A 109 -18.45 7.74 -8.20
CA THR A 109 -18.98 7.33 -9.50
C THR A 109 -20.35 7.94 -9.80
N SER A 110 -21.26 8.01 -8.82
CA SER A 110 -22.60 8.60 -9.04
C SER A 110 -22.56 10.11 -9.32
N ASN A 111 -21.68 10.85 -8.63
CA ASN A 111 -21.51 12.30 -8.83
C ASN A 111 -20.86 12.65 -10.19
N GLY A 112 -19.97 11.78 -10.69
CA GLY A 112 -19.35 11.92 -12.00
C GLY A 112 -20.35 11.82 -13.16
N ASP A 113 -21.31 10.91 -13.04
CA ASP A 113 -22.37 10.70 -14.05
C ASP A 113 -23.37 11.85 -14.11
N HIS A 114 -23.70 12.45 -12.96
CA HIS A 114 -24.57 13.63 -12.91
C HIS A 114 -23.93 14.88 -13.52
N ARG A 115 -22.61 15.09 -13.34
CA ARG A 115 -21.89 16.21 -13.99
C ARG A 115 -21.77 16.04 -15.50
N ARG A 116 -21.62 14.82 -16.01
CA ARG A 116 -21.54 14.55 -17.46
C ARG A 116 -22.86 14.79 -18.18
N ARG A 117 -24.01 14.51 -17.54
CA ARG A 117 -25.33 14.75 -18.16
C ARG A 117 -25.71 16.22 -18.30
N ARG A 118 -25.18 17.11 -17.45
CA ARG A 118 -25.49 18.56 -17.50
C ARG A 118 -24.68 19.34 -18.55
N ARG A 119 -23.69 18.71 -19.20
CA ARG A 119 -22.84 19.34 -20.23
C ARG A 119 -23.24 18.99 -21.67
N ARG A 120 -24.49 18.61 -21.91
CA ARG A 120 -25.02 18.60 -23.28
C ARG A 120 -25.63 19.98 -23.56
N PRO A 121 -24.98 20.85 -24.35
CA PRO A 121 -25.62 22.08 -24.77
C PRO A 121 -26.75 21.69 -25.72
N TYR A 122 -27.94 22.26 -25.48
CA TYR A 122 -29.02 22.28 -26.44
C TYR A 122 -28.52 23.00 -27.70
N GLY A 123 -28.19 22.21 -28.73
CA GLY A 123 -27.98 22.71 -30.08
C GLY A 123 -29.33 23.05 -30.69
N HIS A 124 -29.71 24.32 -30.62
CA HIS A 124 -30.70 24.93 -31.49
C HIS A 124 -30.11 25.05 -32.91
N ARG A 125 -30.67 24.32 -33.87
CA ARG A 125 -31.25 24.79 -35.14
C ARG A 125 -31.34 23.67 -36.17
#